data_AF-A0A369AZN6-F1
#
_entry.id   AF-A0A369AZN6-F1
#
_cell.length_a   1.000
_cell.length_b   1.000
_cell.length_c   1.000
_cell.angle_alpha   90.00
_cell.angle_beta   90.00
_cell.angle_gamma   90.00
#
_symmetry.space_group_name_H-M   'P 1'
#
loop_
_entity.id
_entity.type
_entity.pdbx_description
1 polymer ?
#
loop_
_entity_poly.entity_id
_entity_poly.type
_entity_poly.pdbx_seq_one_letter_code
_entity_poly.pdbx_strand_id
1 'polypeptide(L)'
;MTYNKLEKMILSPDSMKAEYNKRFNSPCTIRSDSLPQTITHLDLPLFIYNLPRLTFLISQVYKNSNQLIHHYSKLDLIEQEELIDYLLTEELVATSELENTTLKRKKISQFLQQLKEKRTKQPENSLVSLYFSLTTENQNHIKSFISDNLDSSTKNLYSFLEKDDDNFPKILRIFIFHYLFIKSLPNQQDTARFIYSFELSKELDILSALLVSQGIVSNQKQYLLSFSTLDNPENFNEATFYVIDQLTLLISQQQKLIEKLEINHYLRSKVTEQLQSELQKIPFAFDVFEVYFDHALYYPKELLSRKSILSFAHKNISPYMMRKIEALLLEKNLIEKRGEKPVTYRLNPKVIEAITLIKK
;
A
#
# COMPACT_ATOMS: atom_id res chain seq x y z
N MET A 1 -21.95 22.68 -13.19
CA MET A 1 -20.86 23.47 -13.81
C MET A 1 -19.59 22.66 -13.79
N THR A 2 -18.88 22.59 -14.91
CA THR A 2 -17.62 21.84 -15.06
C THR A 2 -16.49 22.62 -14.38
N TYR A 3 -15.88 22.06 -13.33
CA TYR A 3 -14.81 22.72 -12.58
C TYR A 3 -13.47 22.56 -13.33
N ASN A 4 -12.88 23.67 -13.76
CA ASN A 4 -11.63 23.70 -14.52
C ASN A 4 -10.46 24.19 -13.64
N LYS A 5 -9.27 23.62 -13.88
CA LYS A 5 -8.01 24.05 -13.25
C LYS A 5 -7.73 25.53 -13.57
N LEU A 6 -7.24 26.30 -12.59
CA LEU A 6 -6.91 27.72 -12.80
C LEU A 6 -5.90 27.89 -13.96
N GLU A 7 -4.84 27.06 -13.97
CA GLU A 7 -3.83 27.01 -15.04
C GLU A 7 -4.36 26.64 -16.45
N LYS A 8 -5.58 26.09 -16.55
CA LYS A 8 -6.19 25.69 -17.84
C LYS A 8 -7.25 26.67 -18.34
N MET A 9 -7.53 27.72 -17.58
CA MET A 9 -8.48 28.75 -18.02
C MET A 9 -7.73 29.72 -18.94
N ILE A 10 -8.13 29.81 -20.22
CA ILE A 10 -7.66 30.84 -21.15
C ILE A 10 -8.26 32.16 -20.70
N LEU A 11 -7.65 32.77 -19.70
CA LEU A 11 -8.15 33.91 -18.96
C LEU A 11 -7.04 34.95 -18.83
N SER A 12 -7.38 36.23 -18.93
CA SER A 12 -6.43 37.30 -18.65
C SER A 12 -5.93 37.21 -17.20
N PRO A 13 -4.72 37.72 -16.88
CA PRO A 13 -4.20 37.72 -15.51
C PRO A 13 -5.18 38.31 -14.48
N ASP A 14 -5.97 39.31 -14.86
CA ASP A 14 -6.99 39.92 -13.99
C ASP A 14 -8.14 38.95 -13.68
N SER A 15 -8.56 38.16 -14.66
CA SER A 15 -9.60 37.15 -14.46
C SER A 15 -9.13 35.93 -13.66
N MET A 16 -7.84 35.56 -13.75
CA MET A 16 -7.25 34.54 -12.89
C MET A 16 -7.19 35.00 -11.43
N LYS A 17 -6.76 36.25 -11.18
CA LYS A 17 -6.76 36.84 -9.83
C LYS A 17 -8.17 36.97 -9.25
N ALA A 18 -9.16 37.33 -10.08
CA ALA A 18 -10.56 37.40 -9.66
C ALA A 18 -11.09 36.02 -9.24
N GLU A 19 -10.82 34.98 -10.02
CA GLU A 19 -11.23 33.61 -9.70
C GLU A 19 -10.49 33.07 -8.47
N TYR A 20 -9.19 33.35 -8.32
CA TYR A 20 -8.45 33.08 -7.08
C TYR A 20 -9.14 33.73 -5.89
N ASN A 21 -9.41 35.05 -5.92
CA ASN A 21 -10.01 35.76 -4.79
C ASN A 21 -11.38 35.18 -4.42
N LYS A 22 -12.18 34.79 -5.42
CA LYS A 22 -13.48 34.15 -5.23
C LYS A 22 -13.34 32.77 -4.58
N ARG A 23 -12.43 31.92 -5.07
CA ARG A 23 -12.20 30.58 -4.50
C ARG A 23 -11.58 30.68 -3.13
N PHE A 24 -10.52 31.46 -2.99
CA PHE A 24 -9.83 31.68 -1.73
C PHE A 24 -10.83 32.12 -0.67
N ASN A 25 -11.59 33.20 -0.88
CA ASN A 25 -12.52 33.76 0.11
C ASN A 25 -13.87 33.03 0.25
N SER A 26 -14.08 31.91 -0.44
CA SER A 26 -15.31 31.13 -0.31
C SER A 26 -15.46 30.55 1.11
N PRO A 27 -16.69 30.45 1.64
CA PRO A 27 -16.96 29.77 2.90
C PRO A 27 -16.67 28.27 2.85
N CYS A 28 -16.58 27.69 1.65
CA CYS A 28 -16.25 26.27 1.47
C CYS A 28 -14.74 26.02 1.35
N THR A 29 -13.89 27.01 1.61
CA THR A 29 -12.45 26.84 1.46
C THR A 29 -11.81 26.39 2.74
N ILE A 30 -11.13 25.24 2.68
CA ILE A 30 -10.33 24.69 3.76
C ILE A 30 -8.97 25.38 3.74
N ARG A 31 -8.61 25.94 4.89
CA ARG A 31 -7.37 26.70 5.12
C ARG A 31 -6.85 26.34 6.50
N SER A 32 -5.57 26.54 6.72
CA SER A 32 -4.99 26.50 8.05
C SER A 32 -3.97 27.61 8.20
N ASP A 33 -4.06 28.36 9.29
CA ASP A 33 -3.05 29.37 9.65
C ASP A 33 -1.70 28.73 10.03
N SER A 34 -1.68 27.42 10.29
CA SER A 34 -0.46 26.66 10.58
C SER A 34 0.21 26.05 9.34
N LEU A 35 -0.36 26.23 8.15
CA LEU A 35 0.33 25.89 6.90
C LEU A 35 1.39 26.94 6.57
N PRO A 36 2.52 26.56 5.92
CA PRO A 36 3.46 27.53 5.41
C PRO A 36 2.77 28.49 4.45
N GLN A 37 2.95 29.79 4.67
CA GLN A 37 2.40 30.83 3.79
C GLN A 37 3.14 30.92 2.46
N THR A 38 4.29 30.28 2.32
CA THR A 38 5.14 30.31 1.13
C THR A 38 5.49 28.90 0.68
N ILE A 39 4.82 28.47 -0.38
CA ILE A 39 5.11 27.22 -1.08
C ILE A 39 5.81 27.52 -2.40
N THR A 40 5.37 28.54 -3.11
CA THR A 40 5.99 29.05 -4.33
C THR A 40 6.71 30.37 -4.03
N HIS A 41 7.31 31.00 -5.05
CA HIS A 41 7.81 32.38 -4.95
C HIS A 41 6.69 33.42 -4.65
N LEU A 42 5.43 32.97 -4.61
CA LEU A 42 4.28 33.79 -4.24
C LEU A 42 4.05 33.67 -2.74
N ASP A 43 4.02 34.82 -2.04
CA ASP A 43 3.61 34.96 -0.64
C ASP A 43 2.09 34.74 -0.48
N LEU A 44 1.61 33.54 -0.88
CA LEU A 44 0.21 33.17 -0.85
C LEU A 44 0.01 31.87 -0.06
N PRO A 45 -0.95 31.83 0.88
CA PRO A 45 -1.22 30.63 1.65
C PRO A 45 -1.80 29.51 0.78
N LEU A 46 -1.44 28.28 1.09
CA LEU A 46 -2.08 27.10 0.50
C LEU A 46 -3.53 27.01 0.96
N PHE A 47 -4.41 26.65 0.03
CA PHE A 47 -5.81 26.40 0.33
C PHE A 47 -6.35 25.23 -0.49
N ILE A 48 -7.45 24.65 0.00
CA ILE A 48 -8.23 23.64 -0.72
C ILE A 48 -9.65 24.19 -0.86
N TYR A 49 -10.13 24.29 -2.10
CA TYR A 49 -11.52 24.62 -2.36
C TYR A 49 -12.37 23.34 -2.24
N ASN A 50 -13.22 23.23 -1.20
CA ASN A 50 -13.97 22.00 -0.93
C ASN A 50 -15.09 21.78 -1.96
N LEU A 51 -14.77 21.05 -3.01
CA LEU A 51 -15.74 20.62 -4.01
C LEU A 51 -16.57 19.44 -3.51
N PRO A 52 -17.84 19.28 -3.94
CA PRO A 52 -18.63 18.07 -3.65
C PRO A 52 -17.92 16.77 -4.04
N ARG A 53 -17.13 16.81 -5.12
CA ARG A 53 -16.29 15.68 -5.56
C ARG A 53 -15.25 15.30 -4.50
N LEU A 54 -14.68 16.26 -3.78
CA LEU A 54 -13.70 16.00 -2.74
C LEU A 54 -14.33 15.20 -1.59
N THR A 55 -15.49 15.65 -1.09
CA THR A 55 -16.26 14.92 -0.08
C THR A 55 -16.62 13.51 -0.54
N PHE A 56 -17.06 13.36 -1.79
CA PHE A 56 -17.33 12.04 -2.36
C PHE A 56 -16.08 11.15 -2.37
N LEU A 57 -14.95 11.64 -2.88
CA LEU A 57 -13.71 10.85 -2.94
C LEU A 57 -13.20 10.47 -1.55
N ILE A 58 -13.25 11.39 -0.58
CA ILE A 58 -12.93 11.10 0.82
C ILE A 58 -13.82 9.95 1.32
N SER A 59 -15.14 10.05 1.14
CA SER A 59 -16.07 8.99 1.58
C SER A 59 -15.77 7.63 0.94
N GLN A 60 -15.31 7.63 -0.31
CA GLN A 60 -14.96 6.41 -1.03
C GLN A 60 -13.66 5.78 -0.50
N VAL A 61 -12.67 6.59 -0.09
CA VAL A 61 -11.45 6.08 0.55
C VAL A 61 -11.79 5.33 1.85
N TYR A 62 -12.58 5.93 2.74
CA TYR A 62 -12.98 5.27 3.99
C TYR A 62 -13.89 4.06 3.75
N LYS A 63 -14.80 4.14 2.77
CA LYS A 63 -15.63 3.00 2.40
C LYS A 63 -14.78 1.81 1.94
N ASN A 64 -13.82 2.06 1.05
CA ASN A 64 -12.93 1.02 0.54
C ASN A 64 -12.01 0.48 1.64
N SER A 65 -11.49 1.33 2.52
CA SER A 65 -10.72 0.93 3.70
C SER A 65 -11.51 -0.04 4.59
N ASN A 66 -12.77 0.30 4.91
CA ASN A 66 -13.65 -0.60 5.67
C ASN A 66 -13.92 -1.92 4.93
N GLN A 67 -14.05 -1.90 3.60
CA GLN A 67 -14.18 -3.12 2.80
C GLN A 67 -12.92 -3.98 2.87
N LEU A 68 -11.73 -3.37 2.76
CA LEU A 68 -10.45 -4.06 2.92
C LEU A 68 -10.33 -4.72 4.28
N ILE A 69 -10.65 -4.01 5.37
CA ILE A 69 -10.69 -4.57 6.73
C ILE A 69 -11.66 -5.76 6.80
N HIS A 70 -12.85 -5.63 6.21
CA HIS A 70 -13.84 -6.70 6.20
C HIS A 70 -13.34 -7.95 5.46
N HIS A 71 -12.72 -7.79 4.29
CA HIS A 71 -12.11 -8.92 3.56
C HIS A 71 -10.94 -9.52 4.34
N TYR A 72 -10.09 -8.69 4.93
CA TYR A 72 -8.97 -9.12 5.77
C TYR A 72 -9.42 -9.95 6.96
N SER A 73 -10.50 -9.54 7.65
CA SER A 73 -11.03 -10.27 8.81
C SER A 73 -11.59 -11.66 8.49
N LYS A 74 -11.84 -11.96 7.21
CA LYS A 74 -12.30 -13.29 6.76
C LYS A 74 -11.14 -14.25 6.49
N LEU A 75 -9.93 -13.74 6.39
CA LEU A 75 -8.72 -14.52 6.19
C LEU A 75 -8.29 -15.14 7.52
N ASP A 76 -7.75 -16.35 7.49
CA ASP A 76 -7.07 -16.94 8.63
C ASP A 76 -5.74 -16.24 8.90
N LEU A 77 -5.09 -16.59 10.03
CA LEU A 77 -3.86 -15.92 10.46
C LEU A 77 -2.69 -16.09 9.46
N ILE A 78 -2.61 -17.23 8.77
CA ILE A 78 -1.54 -17.53 7.80
C ILE A 78 -1.76 -16.70 6.55
N GLU A 79 -3.00 -16.68 6.04
CA GLU A 79 -3.40 -15.89 4.88
C GLU A 79 -3.25 -14.38 5.13
N GLN A 80 -3.54 -13.92 6.35
CA GLN A 80 -3.32 -12.54 6.78
C GLN A 80 -1.83 -12.20 6.77
N GLU A 81 -0.98 -13.04 7.38
CA GLU A 81 0.47 -12.84 7.39
C GLU A 81 1.04 -12.80 5.97
N GLU A 82 0.59 -13.70 5.10
CA GLU A 82 1.06 -13.77 3.72
C GLU A 82 0.63 -12.56 2.88
N LEU A 83 -0.59 -12.06 3.08
CA LEU A 83 -1.07 -10.83 2.45
C LEU A 83 -0.24 -9.62 2.91
N ILE A 84 0.03 -9.50 4.20
CA ILE A 84 0.84 -8.40 4.75
C ILE A 84 2.27 -8.47 4.20
N ASP A 85 2.89 -9.64 4.16
CA ASP A 85 4.22 -9.83 3.59
C ASP A 85 4.27 -9.47 2.10
N TYR A 86 3.22 -9.82 1.36
CA TYR A 86 3.05 -9.43 -0.04
C TYR A 86 3.00 -7.91 -0.17
N LEU A 87 2.10 -7.24 0.54
CA LEU A 87 1.96 -5.79 0.47
C LEU A 87 3.23 -5.05 0.90
N LEU A 88 3.89 -5.49 1.98
CA LEU A 88 5.17 -4.95 2.42
C LEU A 88 6.26 -5.10 1.35
N THR A 89 6.35 -6.29 0.74
CA THR A 89 7.35 -6.56 -0.31
C THR A 89 7.10 -5.66 -1.51
N GLU A 90 5.87 -5.55 -1.97
CA GLU A 90 5.52 -4.71 -3.12
C GLU A 90 5.77 -3.22 -2.82
N GLU A 91 5.41 -2.74 -1.63
CA GLU A 91 5.62 -1.35 -1.22
C GLU A 91 7.12 -0.99 -1.16
N LEU A 92 7.95 -1.88 -0.61
CA LEU A 92 9.40 -1.69 -0.51
C LEU A 92 10.09 -1.78 -1.89
N VAL A 93 9.65 -2.70 -2.76
CA VAL A 93 10.13 -2.77 -4.15
C VAL A 93 9.80 -1.47 -4.87
N ALA A 94 8.56 -1.02 -4.82
CA ALA A 94 8.11 0.21 -5.47
C ALA A 94 8.85 1.44 -4.91
N THR A 95 9.05 1.51 -3.60
CA THR A 95 9.87 2.56 -2.96
C THR A 95 11.29 2.58 -3.53
N SER A 96 11.93 1.41 -3.67
CA SER A 96 13.29 1.31 -4.20
C SER A 96 13.38 1.65 -5.69
N GLU A 97 12.33 1.36 -6.47
CA GLU A 97 12.24 1.74 -7.89
C GLU A 97 12.17 3.27 -8.04
N LEU A 98 11.38 3.94 -7.20
CA LEU A 98 11.30 5.41 -7.19
C LEU A 98 12.65 6.07 -6.82
N GLU A 99 13.44 5.43 -5.96
CA GLU A 99 14.79 5.88 -5.58
C GLU A 99 15.89 5.44 -6.57
N ASN A 100 15.55 4.80 -7.69
CA ASN A 100 16.50 4.22 -8.64
C ASN A 100 17.50 3.22 -8.02
N THR A 101 17.17 2.65 -6.85
CA THR A 101 17.98 1.68 -6.10
C THR A 101 17.29 0.33 -6.09
N THR A 102 16.88 -0.17 -7.27
CA THR A 102 15.98 -1.33 -7.44
C THR A 102 16.40 -2.55 -6.60
N LEU A 103 15.73 -2.76 -5.47
CA LEU A 103 15.91 -3.91 -4.61
C LEU A 103 15.11 -5.09 -5.15
N LYS A 104 15.75 -6.24 -5.28
CA LYS A 104 15.05 -7.47 -5.72
C LYS A 104 14.14 -7.97 -4.61
N ARG A 105 12.91 -8.36 -4.97
CA ARG A 105 11.91 -9.02 -4.09
C ARG A 105 12.54 -10.04 -3.15
N LYS A 106 13.31 -10.99 -3.69
CA LYS A 106 13.99 -12.04 -2.92
C LYS A 106 14.87 -11.50 -1.78
N LYS A 107 15.55 -10.37 -1.99
CA LYS A 107 16.41 -9.75 -0.96
C LYS A 107 15.55 -9.12 0.15
N ILE A 108 14.44 -8.47 -0.22
CA ILE A 108 13.49 -7.91 0.74
C ILE A 108 12.84 -9.02 1.56
N SER A 109 12.34 -10.08 0.92
CA SER A 109 11.74 -11.23 1.62
C SER A 109 12.73 -11.89 2.60
N GLN A 110 14.02 -11.98 2.24
CA GLN A 110 15.07 -12.45 3.15
C GLN A 110 15.25 -11.55 4.39
N PHE A 111 15.21 -10.23 4.21
CA PHE A 111 15.30 -9.29 5.34
C PHE A 111 14.08 -9.36 6.25
N LEU A 112 12.87 -9.44 5.67
CA LEU A 112 11.63 -9.60 6.43
C LEU A 112 11.66 -10.91 7.24
N GLN A 113 12.14 -12.01 6.65
CA GLN A 113 12.30 -13.27 7.36
C GLN A 113 13.28 -13.16 8.55
N GLN A 114 14.42 -12.48 8.37
CA GLN A 114 15.39 -12.27 9.45
C GLN A 114 14.81 -11.46 10.62
N LEU A 115 14.01 -10.44 10.31
CA LEU A 115 13.29 -9.62 11.29
C LEU A 115 12.28 -10.46 12.08
N LYS A 116 11.49 -11.29 11.41
CA LYS A 116 10.54 -12.22 12.05
C LYS A 116 11.22 -13.23 12.96
N GLU A 117 12.35 -13.81 12.53
CA GLU A 117 13.10 -14.79 13.31
C GLU A 117 13.85 -14.16 14.51
N LYS A 118 13.76 -12.84 14.73
CA LYS A 118 14.53 -12.06 15.75
C LYS A 118 16.03 -12.32 15.68
N ARG A 119 16.56 -12.70 14.50
CA ARG A 119 17.91 -13.24 14.33
C ARG A 119 19.03 -12.20 14.16
N THR A 120 18.78 -10.91 14.38
CA THR A 120 19.79 -9.86 14.22
C THR A 120 19.64 -8.73 15.25
N LYS A 121 20.80 -8.22 15.72
CA LYS A 121 20.94 -6.79 16.04
C LYS A 121 20.62 -6.03 14.74
N GLN A 122 19.55 -5.22 14.72
CA GLN A 122 19.03 -4.37 13.63
C GLN A 122 19.58 -4.63 12.20
N PRO A 123 18.76 -5.08 11.23
CA PRO A 123 19.23 -5.28 9.86
C PRO A 123 19.73 -3.96 9.23
N GLU A 124 20.77 -4.07 8.41
CA GLU A 124 21.52 -2.97 7.76
C GLU A 124 20.70 -2.09 6.79
N ASN A 125 19.37 -2.24 6.70
CA ASN A 125 18.49 -1.36 5.93
C ASN A 125 17.39 -0.78 6.83
N SER A 126 17.52 0.51 7.15
CA SER A 126 16.61 1.26 8.01
C SER A 126 15.16 1.19 7.52
N LEU A 127 14.91 1.36 6.22
CA LEU A 127 13.56 1.42 5.67
C LEU A 127 12.79 0.11 5.81
N VAL A 128 13.41 -1.04 5.50
CA VAL A 128 12.73 -2.34 5.63
C VAL A 128 12.29 -2.58 7.08
N SER A 129 13.14 -2.20 8.04
CA SER A 129 12.83 -2.31 9.47
C SER A 129 11.70 -1.36 9.91
N LEU A 130 11.62 -0.18 9.30
CA LEU A 130 10.59 0.82 9.58
C LEU A 130 9.23 0.38 9.04
N TYR A 131 9.16 -0.08 7.79
CA TYR A 131 7.92 -0.64 7.23
C TYR A 131 7.46 -1.89 7.99
N PHE A 132 8.39 -2.76 8.40
CA PHE A 132 8.05 -3.88 9.28
C PHE A 132 7.56 -3.44 10.67
N SER A 133 8.01 -2.28 11.16
CA SER A 133 7.51 -1.72 12.43
C SER A 133 6.04 -1.28 12.34
N LEU A 134 5.53 -0.98 11.12
CA LEU A 134 4.11 -0.64 10.90
C LEU A 134 3.18 -1.81 11.20
N THR A 135 3.65 -3.05 11.04
CA THR A 135 2.83 -4.26 11.22
C THR A 135 2.96 -4.87 12.62
N THR A 136 3.89 -4.37 13.43
CA THR A 136 4.20 -4.91 14.77
C THR A 136 3.83 -3.97 15.91
N GLU A 137 3.05 -2.92 15.62
CA GLU A 137 2.60 -1.88 16.57
C GLU A 137 3.73 -1.16 17.33
N ASN A 138 4.97 -1.22 16.84
CA ASN A 138 6.12 -0.55 17.48
C ASN A 138 6.19 0.94 17.10
N GLN A 139 5.19 1.70 17.56
CA GLN A 139 5.08 3.13 17.26
C GLN A 139 6.21 3.97 17.84
N ASN A 140 6.85 3.54 18.93
CA ASN A 140 7.92 4.29 19.56
C ASN A 140 9.17 4.37 18.68
N HIS A 141 9.53 3.27 18.02
CA HIS A 141 10.64 3.25 17.07
C HIS A 141 10.39 4.22 15.90
N ILE A 142 9.17 4.23 15.38
CA ILE A 142 8.76 5.09 14.27
C ILE A 142 8.79 6.57 14.69
N LYS A 143 8.20 6.91 15.84
CA LYS A 143 8.18 8.29 16.36
C LYS A 143 9.59 8.83 16.60
N SER A 144 10.50 8.01 17.13
CA SER A 144 11.92 8.38 17.28
C SER A 144 12.54 8.67 15.93
N PHE A 145 12.39 7.75 14.96
CA PHE A 145 12.93 7.93 13.62
C PHE A 145 12.41 9.21 12.94
N ILE A 146 11.10 9.48 13.02
CA ILE A 146 10.54 10.72 12.47
C ILE A 146 11.17 11.94 13.15
N SER A 147 11.19 11.98 14.49
CA SER A 147 11.80 13.11 15.22
C SER A 147 13.25 13.35 14.86
N ASP A 148 14.04 12.29 14.64
CA ASP A 148 15.47 12.38 14.30
C ASP A 148 15.72 12.87 12.87
N ASN A 149 14.75 12.69 11.95
CA ASN A 149 14.86 13.11 10.56
C ASN A 149 14.18 14.46 10.27
N LEU A 150 13.44 15.03 11.23
CA LEU A 150 12.83 16.35 11.10
C LEU A 150 13.81 17.48 11.49
N ASP A 151 13.98 18.43 10.59
CA ASP A 151 14.63 19.72 10.86
C ASP A 151 13.64 20.73 11.49
N SER A 152 14.10 21.96 11.79
CA SER A 152 13.25 22.99 12.39
C SER A 152 12.05 23.38 11.51
N SER A 153 12.21 23.36 10.18
CA SER A 153 11.16 23.73 9.23
C SER A 153 10.07 22.66 9.12
N THR A 154 10.47 21.39 9.11
CA THR A 154 9.59 20.23 8.97
C THR A 154 8.93 19.82 10.29
N LYS A 155 9.48 20.19 11.45
CA LYS A 155 8.77 20.04 12.75
C LYS A 155 7.44 20.78 12.79
N ASN A 156 7.37 21.98 12.22
CA ASN A 156 6.12 22.73 12.13
C ASN A 156 5.11 22.06 11.19
N LEU A 157 5.59 21.49 10.07
CA LEU A 157 4.75 20.72 9.16
C LEU A 157 4.17 19.48 9.84
N TYR A 158 4.99 18.76 10.60
CA TYR A 158 4.56 17.57 11.32
C TYR A 158 3.59 17.92 12.46
N SER A 159 3.80 19.06 13.13
CA SER A 159 2.83 19.62 14.08
C SER A 159 1.48 19.95 13.41
N PHE A 160 1.49 20.54 12.21
CA PHE A 160 0.28 20.77 11.43
C PHE A 160 -0.46 19.46 11.12
N LEU A 161 0.28 18.42 10.72
CA LEU A 161 -0.28 17.10 10.43
C LEU A 161 -0.97 16.49 11.65
N GLU A 162 -0.34 16.56 12.83
CA GLU A 162 -0.84 15.97 14.09
C GLU A 162 -1.92 16.81 14.78
N LYS A 163 -2.07 18.09 14.46
CA LYS A 163 -3.08 18.96 15.06
C LYS A 163 -4.49 18.47 14.78
N ASP A 164 -5.36 18.43 15.79
CA ASP A 164 -6.79 18.22 15.61
C ASP A 164 -7.46 19.49 15.05
N ASP A 165 -8.18 19.34 13.95
CA ASP A 165 -8.87 20.42 13.25
C ASP A 165 -10.05 19.83 12.47
N ASP A 166 -11.27 20.07 12.98
CA ASP A 166 -12.52 19.56 12.42
C ASP A 166 -12.83 20.15 11.04
N ASN A 167 -12.27 21.32 10.72
CA ASN A 167 -12.48 21.98 9.42
C ASN A 167 -11.47 21.51 8.37
N PHE A 168 -10.44 20.76 8.76
CA PHE A 168 -9.40 20.26 7.88
C PHE A 168 -9.23 18.75 8.06
N PRO A 169 -9.98 17.90 7.35
CA PRO A 169 -9.90 16.44 7.48
C PRO A 169 -8.45 15.90 7.49
N LYS A 170 -8.13 15.01 8.44
CA LYS A 170 -6.77 14.48 8.64
C LYS A 170 -6.19 13.87 7.34
N ILE A 171 -7.00 13.15 6.57
CA ILE A 171 -6.57 12.60 5.27
C ILE A 171 -6.06 13.68 4.29
N LEU A 172 -6.69 14.87 4.27
CA LEU A 172 -6.21 15.98 3.45
C LEU A 172 -4.92 16.55 4.03
N ARG A 173 -4.79 16.64 5.36
CA ARG A 173 -3.54 17.08 6.02
C ARG A 173 -2.38 16.16 5.67
N ILE A 174 -2.61 14.84 5.63
CA ILE A 174 -1.62 13.83 5.23
C ILE A 174 -1.09 14.11 3.81
N PHE A 175 -1.98 14.34 2.84
CA PHE A 175 -1.55 14.62 1.45
C PHE A 175 -0.79 15.94 1.35
N ILE A 176 -1.29 17.01 2.00
CA ILE A 176 -0.60 18.30 2.00
C ILE A 176 0.78 18.20 2.68
N PHE A 177 0.86 17.48 3.80
CA PHE A 177 2.13 17.19 4.47
C PHE A 177 3.09 16.47 3.53
N HIS A 178 2.65 15.43 2.83
CA HIS A 178 3.49 14.67 1.89
C HIS A 178 4.09 15.56 0.79
N TYR A 179 3.27 16.42 0.18
CA TYR A 179 3.74 17.41 -0.80
C TYR A 179 4.76 18.39 -0.20
N LEU A 180 4.43 18.99 0.94
CA LEU A 180 5.28 19.98 1.60
C LEU A 180 6.60 19.38 2.09
N PHE A 181 6.58 18.17 2.63
CA PHE A 181 7.77 17.48 3.12
C PHE A 181 8.74 17.20 1.98
N ILE A 182 8.27 16.66 0.86
CA ILE A 182 9.12 16.42 -0.33
C ILE A 182 9.74 17.74 -0.81
N LYS A 183 8.97 18.83 -0.78
CA LYS A 183 9.45 20.15 -1.19
C LYS A 183 10.50 20.72 -0.24
N SER A 184 10.32 20.55 1.06
CA SER A 184 11.26 21.01 2.08
C SER A 184 12.54 20.16 2.13
N LEU A 185 12.42 18.84 1.94
CA LEU A 185 13.52 17.88 2.05
C LEU A 185 13.57 16.96 0.81
N PRO A 186 13.98 17.48 -0.37
CA PRO A 186 13.92 16.73 -1.63
C PRO A 186 14.83 15.50 -1.70
N ASN A 187 15.82 15.40 -0.80
CA ASN A 187 16.72 14.25 -0.69
C ASN A 187 16.18 13.16 0.26
N GLN A 188 14.99 13.34 0.85
CA GLN A 188 14.38 12.40 1.79
C GLN A 188 12.99 11.93 1.31
N GLN A 189 12.85 11.62 0.02
CA GLN A 189 11.56 11.24 -0.56
C GLN A 189 11.07 9.87 -0.08
N ASP A 190 11.98 8.96 0.22
CA ASP A 190 11.71 7.67 0.86
C ASP A 190 11.16 7.84 2.28
N THR A 191 11.76 8.72 3.08
CA THR A 191 11.23 9.12 4.40
C THR A 191 9.85 9.76 4.26
N ALA A 192 9.65 10.63 3.26
CA ALA A 192 8.35 11.25 3.00
C ALA A 192 7.26 10.20 2.73
N ARG A 193 7.55 9.24 1.85
CA ARG A 193 6.64 8.12 1.54
C ARG A 193 6.42 7.21 2.74
N PHE A 194 7.45 6.94 3.53
CA PHE A 194 7.29 6.18 4.77
C PHE A 194 6.36 6.89 5.76
N ILE A 195 6.54 8.19 6.01
CA ILE A 195 5.66 8.97 6.90
C ILE A 195 4.24 9.00 6.34
N TYR A 196 4.10 9.14 5.02
CA TYR A 196 2.80 9.08 4.35
C TYR A 196 2.09 7.74 4.62
N SER A 197 2.77 6.61 4.42
CA SER A 197 2.23 5.28 4.72
C SER A 197 1.93 5.12 6.22
N PHE A 198 2.80 5.60 7.11
CA PHE A 198 2.58 5.55 8.56
C PHE A 198 1.31 6.31 8.98
N GLU A 199 1.13 7.54 8.50
CA GLU A 199 -0.03 8.34 8.89
C GLU A 199 -1.33 7.82 8.26
N LEU A 200 -1.28 7.28 7.04
CA LEU A 200 -2.42 6.56 6.46
C LEU A 200 -2.78 5.30 7.25
N SER A 201 -1.81 4.60 7.84
CA SER A 201 -2.08 3.42 8.66
C SER A 201 -2.83 3.76 9.95
N LYS A 202 -2.60 4.96 10.49
CA LYS A 202 -3.33 5.50 11.64
C LYS A 202 -4.73 5.99 11.25
N GLU A 203 -4.86 6.58 10.08
CA GLU A 203 -6.11 7.22 9.63
C GLU A 203 -7.10 6.24 8.99
N LEU A 204 -6.60 5.21 8.30
CA LEU A 204 -7.40 4.25 7.53
C LEU A 204 -7.17 2.84 8.07
N ASP A 205 -6.17 2.17 7.51
CA ASP A 205 -5.79 0.79 7.81
C ASP A 205 -4.41 0.49 7.21
N ILE A 206 -3.77 -0.57 7.71
CA ILE A 206 -2.44 -1.00 7.26
C ILE A 206 -2.42 -1.45 5.79
N LEU A 207 -3.51 -2.00 5.26
CA LEU A 207 -3.56 -2.46 3.87
C LEU A 207 -3.53 -1.27 2.92
N SER A 208 -4.35 -0.25 3.18
CA SER A 208 -4.36 1.03 2.44
C SER A 208 -3.00 1.74 2.51
N ALA A 209 -2.35 1.72 3.67
CA ALA A 209 -1.03 2.31 3.88
C ALA A 209 0.08 1.65 3.04
N LEU A 210 -0.02 0.35 2.77
CA LEU A 210 0.99 -0.39 2.00
C LEU A 210 0.73 -0.39 0.49
N LEU A 211 -0.11 0.52 -0.01
CA LEU A 211 -0.42 0.68 -1.43
C LEU A 211 0.15 1.98 -2.03
N VAL A 212 0.80 2.82 -1.22
CA VAL A 212 1.21 4.18 -1.59
C VAL A 212 2.23 4.17 -2.73
N SER A 213 3.40 3.55 -2.52
CA SER A 213 4.49 3.58 -3.48
C SER A 213 4.15 2.78 -4.74
N GLN A 214 3.45 1.65 -4.59
CA GLN A 214 2.94 0.88 -5.74
C GLN A 214 1.99 1.71 -6.60
N GLY A 215 1.12 2.50 -5.96
CA GLY A 215 0.21 3.41 -6.62
C GLY A 215 0.94 4.52 -7.38
N ILE A 216 1.98 5.09 -6.77
CA ILE A 216 2.83 6.11 -7.38
C ILE A 216 3.58 5.55 -8.59
N VAL A 217 4.25 4.39 -8.47
CA VAL A 217 4.98 3.75 -9.57
C VAL A 217 4.03 3.47 -10.75
N SER A 218 2.86 2.90 -10.48
CA SER A 218 1.87 2.58 -11.52
C SER A 218 1.31 3.81 -12.24
N ASN A 219 1.40 5.00 -11.64
CA ASN A 219 0.81 6.25 -12.14
C ASN A 219 1.81 7.41 -12.14
N GLN A 220 3.10 7.12 -12.30
CA GLN A 220 4.19 8.07 -12.04
C GLN A 220 4.01 9.41 -12.77
N LYS A 221 3.58 9.36 -14.04
CA LYS A 221 3.31 10.57 -14.85
C LYS A 221 2.27 11.48 -14.21
N GLN A 222 1.14 10.91 -13.76
CA GLN A 222 0.06 11.69 -13.14
C GLN A 222 0.48 12.21 -11.77
N TYR A 223 1.19 11.39 -10.99
CA TYR A 223 1.73 11.78 -9.69
C TYR A 223 2.65 13.00 -9.84
N LEU A 224 3.64 12.97 -10.72
CA LEU A 224 4.54 14.09 -10.97
C LEU A 224 3.81 15.32 -11.52
N LEU A 225 2.82 15.13 -12.41
CA LEU A 225 2.00 16.21 -12.94
C LEU A 225 1.19 16.92 -11.84
N SER A 226 0.75 16.20 -10.81
CA SER A 226 0.01 16.81 -9.69
C SER A 226 0.90 17.77 -8.87
N PHE A 227 2.19 17.44 -8.69
CA PHE A 227 3.18 18.32 -8.07
C PHE A 227 3.43 19.54 -8.95
N SER A 228 3.71 19.34 -10.24
CA SER A 228 4.01 20.46 -11.15
C SER A 228 2.82 21.41 -11.31
N THR A 229 1.59 20.88 -11.29
CA THR A 229 0.35 21.69 -11.28
C THR A 229 0.31 22.58 -10.05
N LEU A 230 0.60 22.02 -8.87
CA LEU A 230 0.56 22.77 -7.61
C LEU A 230 1.70 23.79 -7.51
N ASP A 231 2.87 23.47 -8.07
CA ASP A 231 4.03 24.35 -8.14
C ASP A 231 3.86 25.51 -9.14
N ASN A 232 2.90 25.43 -10.06
CA ASN A 232 2.67 26.47 -11.06
C ASN A 232 2.24 27.77 -10.38
N PRO A 233 2.96 28.90 -10.57
CA PRO A 233 2.56 30.20 -10.02
C PRO A 233 1.14 30.63 -10.42
N GLU A 234 0.67 30.23 -11.61
CA GLU A 234 -0.69 30.52 -12.09
C GLU A 234 -1.77 29.67 -11.39
N ASN A 235 -1.38 28.69 -10.58
CA ASN A 235 -2.29 27.92 -9.73
C ASN A 235 -2.52 28.58 -8.35
N PHE A 236 -1.79 29.64 -8.00
CA PHE A 236 -1.96 30.42 -6.77
C PHE A 236 -2.01 29.55 -5.48
N ASN A 237 -1.18 28.50 -5.43
CA ASN A 237 -1.12 27.53 -4.32
C ASN A 237 -2.47 26.82 -4.00
N GLU A 238 -3.38 26.70 -4.98
CA GLU A 238 -4.61 25.91 -4.84
C GLU A 238 -4.31 24.40 -4.88
N ALA A 239 -4.39 23.71 -3.74
CA ALA A 239 -4.08 22.29 -3.64
C ALA A 239 -5.25 21.36 -3.97
N THR A 240 -6.41 21.89 -4.33
CA THR A 240 -7.65 21.12 -4.60
C THR A 240 -7.43 19.97 -5.58
N PHE A 241 -6.76 20.22 -6.71
CA PHE A 241 -6.53 19.17 -7.72
C PHE A 241 -5.45 18.18 -7.30
N TYR A 242 -4.43 18.64 -6.57
CA TYR A 242 -3.43 17.77 -6.00
C TYR A 242 -4.07 16.74 -5.06
N VAL A 243 -4.92 17.17 -4.12
CA VAL A 243 -5.57 16.24 -3.19
C VAL A 243 -6.59 15.34 -3.89
N ILE A 244 -7.28 15.81 -4.94
CA ILE A 244 -8.15 14.96 -5.77
C ILE A 244 -7.35 13.86 -6.47
N ASP A 245 -6.17 14.20 -7.00
CA ASP A 245 -5.30 13.23 -7.67
C ASP A 245 -4.78 12.18 -6.67
N GLN A 246 -4.37 12.59 -5.46
CA GLN A 246 -3.94 11.66 -4.39
C GLN A 246 -5.09 10.73 -3.94
N LEU A 247 -6.28 11.27 -3.68
CA LEU A 247 -7.46 10.47 -3.34
C LEU A 247 -7.80 9.46 -4.44
N THR A 248 -7.80 9.91 -5.70
CA THR A 248 -8.13 9.04 -6.84
C THR A 248 -7.11 7.92 -7.01
N LEU A 249 -5.82 8.22 -6.82
CA LEU A 249 -4.75 7.23 -6.84
C LEU A 249 -4.94 6.18 -5.74
N LEU A 250 -5.20 6.62 -4.50
CA LEU A 250 -5.43 5.72 -3.36
C LEU A 250 -6.67 4.84 -3.57
N ILE A 251 -7.80 5.44 -3.99
CA ILE A 251 -9.04 4.70 -4.32
C ILE A 251 -8.76 3.62 -5.37
N SER A 252 -8.01 3.96 -6.44
CA SER A 252 -7.68 3.00 -7.48
C SER A 252 -6.89 1.81 -6.94
N GLN A 253 -5.96 2.03 -6.01
CA GLN A 253 -5.19 0.92 -5.43
C GLN A 253 -6.03 0.08 -4.46
N GLN A 254 -6.84 0.72 -3.61
CA GLN A 254 -7.74 0.00 -2.72
C GLN A 254 -8.71 -0.89 -3.51
N GLN A 255 -9.29 -0.38 -4.60
CA GLN A 255 -10.19 -1.16 -5.46
C GLN A 255 -9.51 -2.36 -6.12
N LYS A 256 -8.26 -2.20 -6.59
CA LYS A 256 -7.47 -3.32 -7.12
C LYS A 256 -7.23 -4.40 -6.07
N LEU A 257 -6.92 -4.00 -4.84
CA LEU A 257 -6.72 -4.94 -3.74
C LEU A 257 -8.03 -5.63 -3.35
N ILE A 258 -9.14 -4.89 -3.25
CA ILE A 258 -10.49 -5.46 -3.00
C ILE A 258 -10.81 -6.51 -4.06
N GLU A 259 -10.68 -6.18 -5.35
CA GLU A 259 -10.93 -7.12 -6.45
C GLU A 259 -10.05 -8.37 -6.34
N LYS A 260 -8.76 -8.20 -6.01
CA LYS A 260 -7.84 -9.33 -5.78
C LYS A 260 -8.32 -10.22 -4.64
N LEU A 261 -8.75 -9.64 -3.51
CA LEU A 261 -9.24 -10.40 -2.35
C LEU A 261 -10.56 -11.11 -2.65
N GLU A 262 -11.47 -10.49 -3.41
CA GLU A 262 -12.71 -11.12 -3.87
C GLU A 262 -12.44 -12.30 -4.80
N ILE A 263 -11.51 -12.14 -5.75
CA ILE A 263 -11.07 -13.22 -6.64
C ILE A 263 -10.44 -14.35 -5.82
N ASN A 264 -9.53 -14.03 -4.90
CA ASN A 264 -8.88 -15.03 -4.05
C ASN A 264 -9.89 -15.81 -3.21
N HIS A 265 -10.86 -15.12 -2.62
CA HIS A 265 -11.94 -15.75 -1.86
C HIS A 265 -12.78 -16.71 -2.73
N TYR A 266 -13.15 -16.28 -3.94
CA TYR A 266 -13.84 -17.13 -4.89
C TYR A 266 -13.01 -18.37 -5.25
N LEU A 267 -11.73 -18.18 -5.56
CA LEU A 267 -10.81 -19.27 -5.93
C LEU A 267 -10.67 -20.30 -4.80
N ARG A 268 -10.55 -19.86 -3.54
CA ARG A 268 -10.55 -20.72 -2.34
C ARG A 268 -11.82 -21.53 -2.23
N SER A 269 -12.97 -20.88 -2.31
CA SER A 269 -14.26 -21.58 -2.23
C SER A 269 -14.38 -22.71 -3.26
N LYS A 270 -13.83 -22.50 -4.47
CA LYS A 270 -13.86 -23.49 -5.55
C LYS A 270 -12.89 -24.64 -5.33
N VAL A 271 -11.65 -24.39 -4.89
CA VAL A 271 -10.75 -25.50 -4.56
C VAL A 271 -11.25 -26.31 -3.38
N THR A 272 -11.85 -25.66 -2.37
CA THR A 272 -12.44 -26.36 -1.24
C THR A 272 -13.58 -27.27 -1.70
N GLU A 273 -14.52 -26.76 -2.50
CA GLU A 273 -15.62 -27.54 -3.07
C GLU A 273 -15.14 -28.76 -3.86
N GLN A 274 -14.09 -28.59 -4.67
CA GLN A 274 -13.62 -29.63 -5.60
C GLN A 274 -12.66 -30.64 -4.98
N LEU A 275 -11.76 -30.22 -4.09
CA LEU A 275 -10.60 -31.01 -3.68
C LEU A 275 -10.59 -31.41 -2.21
N GLN A 276 -11.38 -30.75 -1.35
CA GLN A 276 -11.31 -30.97 0.09
C GLN A 276 -11.60 -32.43 0.49
N SER A 277 -12.74 -32.96 0.06
CA SER A 277 -13.17 -34.33 0.40
C SER A 277 -12.19 -35.40 -0.11
N GLU A 278 -11.53 -35.12 -1.24
CA GLU A 278 -10.57 -36.03 -1.83
C GLU A 278 -9.22 -36.00 -1.10
N LEU A 279 -8.68 -34.80 -0.85
CA LEU A 279 -7.37 -34.65 -0.23
C LEU A 279 -7.40 -35.01 1.27
N GLN A 280 -8.50 -34.75 1.98
CA GLN A 280 -8.63 -35.08 3.41
C GLN A 280 -8.59 -36.58 3.72
N LYS A 281 -8.63 -37.46 2.70
CA LYS A 281 -8.35 -38.91 2.87
C LYS A 281 -6.94 -39.18 3.42
N ILE A 282 -5.99 -38.28 3.18
CA ILE A 282 -4.67 -38.30 3.81
C ILE A 282 -4.61 -37.17 4.85
N PRO A 283 -4.22 -37.45 6.11
CA PRO A 283 -4.07 -36.42 7.12
C PRO A 283 -3.20 -35.26 6.64
N PHE A 284 -3.68 -34.03 6.87
CA PHE A 284 -3.02 -32.77 6.54
C PHE A 284 -2.83 -32.45 5.05
N ALA A 285 -3.24 -33.33 4.12
CA ALA A 285 -2.95 -33.11 2.71
C ALA A 285 -3.67 -31.89 2.12
N PHE A 286 -4.92 -31.64 2.55
CA PHE A 286 -5.66 -30.46 2.13
C PHE A 286 -5.02 -29.17 2.70
N ASP A 287 -4.66 -29.16 3.98
CA ASP A 287 -4.01 -27.99 4.60
C ASP A 287 -2.66 -27.65 3.91
N VAL A 288 -1.86 -28.67 3.58
CA VAL A 288 -0.61 -28.47 2.85
C VAL A 288 -0.86 -27.96 1.43
N PHE A 289 -1.91 -28.45 0.77
CA PHE A 289 -2.33 -27.93 -0.53
C PHE A 289 -2.76 -26.46 -0.44
N GLU A 290 -3.54 -26.08 0.58
CA GLU A 290 -3.96 -24.69 0.82
C GLU A 290 -2.74 -23.77 0.95
N VAL A 291 -1.72 -24.15 1.70
CA VAL A 291 -0.45 -23.39 1.77
C VAL A 291 0.19 -23.17 0.40
N TYR A 292 0.22 -24.18 -0.47
CA TYR A 292 0.73 -23.99 -1.84
C TYR A 292 -0.18 -23.09 -2.68
N PHE A 293 -1.48 -23.25 -2.49
CA PHE A 293 -2.49 -22.53 -3.24
C PHE A 293 -2.47 -21.05 -2.92
N ASP A 294 -2.56 -20.70 -1.63
CA ASP A 294 -2.55 -19.34 -1.12
C ASP A 294 -1.27 -18.61 -1.47
N HIS A 295 -0.12 -19.26 -1.31
CA HIS A 295 1.14 -18.69 -1.74
C HIS A 295 1.17 -18.35 -3.23
N ALA A 296 0.59 -19.21 -4.07
CA ALA A 296 0.53 -18.96 -5.51
C ALA A 296 -0.45 -17.83 -5.90
N LEU A 297 -1.43 -17.48 -5.06
CA LEU A 297 -2.33 -16.34 -5.29
C LEU A 297 -1.59 -14.99 -5.24
N TYR A 298 -0.51 -14.91 -4.48
CA TYR A 298 0.33 -13.72 -4.36
C TYR A 298 1.66 -13.84 -5.14
N TYR A 299 2.25 -15.04 -5.14
CA TYR A 299 3.57 -15.35 -5.70
C TYR A 299 3.52 -16.52 -6.71
N PRO A 300 2.83 -16.38 -7.85
CA PRO A 300 2.53 -17.50 -8.77
C PRO A 300 3.78 -18.17 -9.39
N LYS A 301 4.94 -17.52 -9.32
CA LYS A 301 6.21 -18.03 -9.88
C LYS A 301 7.18 -18.53 -8.81
N GLU A 302 6.89 -18.30 -7.54
CA GLU A 302 7.82 -18.62 -6.46
C GLU A 302 7.85 -20.11 -6.14
N LEU A 303 9.00 -20.59 -5.66
CA LEU A 303 9.23 -21.98 -5.32
C LEU A 303 9.36 -22.13 -3.81
N LEU A 304 8.54 -22.99 -3.22
CA LEU A 304 8.54 -23.29 -1.80
C LEU A 304 9.39 -24.51 -1.49
N SER A 305 10.23 -24.38 -0.46
CA SER A 305 10.91 -25.52 0.15
C SER A 305 9.99 -26.21 1.16
N ARG A 306 10.24 -27.49 1.47
CA ARG A 306 9.55 -28.18 2.58
C ARG A 306 9.61 -27.42 3.89
N LYS A 307 10.75 -26.80 4.19
CA LYS A 307 10.93 -26.02 5.41
C LYS A 307 9.93 -24.86 5.46
N SER A 308 9.76 -24.17 4.33
CA SER A 308 8.80 -23.05 4.18
C SER A 308 7.36 -23.53 4.37
N ILE A 309 6.98 -24.65 3.75
CA ILE A 309 5.62 -25.18 3.87
C ILE A 309 5.31 -25.62 5.30
N LEU A 310 6.26 -26.29 5.95
CA LEU A 310 6.10 -26.72 7.34
C LEU A 310 6.03 -25.53 8.31
N SER A 311 6.73 -24.42 8.03
CA SER A 311 6.57 -23.21 8.84
C SER A 311 5.19 -22.58 8.68
N PHE A 312 4.63 -22.58 7.46
CA PHE A 312 3.30 -22.00 7.20
C PHE A 312 2.15 -22.89 7.70
N ALA A 313 2.26 -24.21 7.54
CA ALA A 313 1.17 -25.11 7.93
C ALA A 313 0.91 -25.14 9.44
N HIS A 314 1.85 -24.66 10.28
CA HIS A 314 1.80 -24.69 11.75
C HIS A 314 1.36 -26.04 12.36
N LYS A 315 1.62 -27.15 11.65
CA LYS A 315 1.27 -28.50 12.06
C LYS A 315 2.52 -29.37 12.18
N ASN A 316 2.53 -30.25 13.17
CA ASN A 316 3.59 -31.24 13.38
C ASN A 316 3.46 -32.39 12.36
N ILE A 317 3.82 -32.12 11.11
CA ILE A 317 3.81 -33.10 10.02
C ILE A 317 5.18 -33.79 9.97
N SER A 318 5.20 -35.12 10.13
CA SER A 318 6.45 -35.88 10.05
C SER A 318 7.06 -35.82 8.63
N PRO A 319 8.39 -35.93 8.47
CA PRO A 319 9.02 -35.95 7.15
C PRO A 319 8.49 -37.07 6.23
N TYR A 320 8.12 -38.22 6.82
CA TYR A 320 7.48 -39.31 6.09
C TYR A 320 6.09 -38.93 5.59
N MET A 321 5.25 -38.34 6.45
CA MET A 321 3.91 -37.88 6.07
C MET A 321 3.97 -36.80 5.00
N MET A 322 4.88 -35.83 5.13
CA MET A 322 5.06 -34.77 4.13
C MET A 322 5.41 -35.35 2.75
N ARG A 323 6.29 -36.36 2.68
CA ARG A 323 6.59 -37.04 1.40
C ARG A 323 5.38 -37.75 0.82
N LYS A 324 4.55 -38.36 1.67
CA LYS A 324 3.30 -39.02 1.25
C LYS A 324 2.30 -38.00 0.68
N ILE A 325 2.18 -36.84 1.32
CA ILE A 325 1.34 -35.72 0.84
C ILE A 325 1.87 -35.19 -0.50
N GLU A 326 3.18 -34.89 -0.59
CA GLU A 326 3.80 -34.42 -1.84
C GLU A 326 3.59 -35.40 -2.99
N ALA A 327 3.75 -36.70 -2.75
CA ALA A 327 3.51 -37.73 -3.76
C ALA A 327 2.06 -37.70 -4.28
N LEU A 328 1.08 -37.59 -3.38
CA LEU A 328 -0.33 -37.43 -3.75
C LEU A 328 -0.56 -36.16 -4.60
N LEU A 329 -0.04 -35.02 -4.17
CA LEU A 329 -0.23 -33.75 -4.87
C LEU A 329 0.44 -33.73 -6.25
N LEU A 330 1.60 -34.40 -6.39
CA LEU A 330 2.29 -34.58 -7.67
C LEU A 330 1.51 -35.52 -8.62
N GLU A 331 1.04 -36.66 -8.11
CA GLU A 331 0.23 -37.62 -8.88
C GLU A 331 -1.03 -36.95 -9.46
N LYS A 332 -1.64 -36.07 -8.66
CA LYS A 332 -2.82 -35.29 -9.06
C LYS A 332 -2.51 -34.05 -9.91
N ASN A 333 -1.24 -33.81 -10.23
CA ASN A 333 -0.79 -32.62 -10.96
C ASN A 333 -1.17 -31.28 -10.28
N LEU A 334 -1.37 -31.26 -8.96
CA LEU A 334 -1.72 -30.05 -8.21
C LEU A 334 -0.49 -29.18 -7.92
N ILE A 335 0.66 -29.82 -7.72
CA ILE A 335 1.95 -29.14 -7.57
C ILE A 335 2.95 -29.66 -8.61
N GLU A 336 4.00 -28.90 -8.87
CA GLU A 336 5.12 -29.33 -9.70
C GLU A 336 6.46 -29.15 -8.99
N LYS A 337 7.36 -30.14 -9.17
CA LYS A 337 8.73 -30.09 -8.66
C LYS A 337 9.61 -29.32 -9.65
N ARG A 338 10.36 -28.34 -9.16
CA ARG A 338 11.26 -27.50 -9.98
C ARG A 338 12.70 -27.44 -9.47
N GLY A 339 12.93 -27.63 -8.17
CA GLY A 339 14.26 -27.66 -7.56
C GLY A 339 14.66 -29.03 -7.08
N GLU A 340 15.97 -29.32 -7.11
CA GLU A 340 16.53 -30.59 -6.64
C GLU A 340 17.34 -30.49 -5.34
N LYS A 341 17.98 -29.34 -5.07
CA LYS A 341 18.82 -29.11 -3.88
C LYS A 341 18.76 -27.65 -3.37
N PRO A 342 17.96 -27.34 -2.34
CA PRO A 342 16.95 -28.20 -1.73
C PRO A 342 15.81 -28.52 -2.71
N VAL A 343 15.05 -29.58 -2.43
CA VAL A 343 13.84 -29.88 -3.22
C VAL A 343 12.81 -28.77 -2.99
N THR A 344 12.33 -28.20 -4.09
CA THR A 344 11.32 -27.13 -4.07
C THR A 344 10.20 -27.41 -5.06
N TYR A 345 9.02 -26.92 -4.69
CA TYR A 345 7.77 -27.13 -5.40
C TYR A 345 7.03 -25.81 -5.55
N ARG A 346 6.07 -25.76 -6.47
CA ARG A 346 5.05 -24.71 -6.52
C ARG A 346 3.71 -25.30 -6.94
N LEU A 347 2.64 -24.55 -6.71
CA LEU A 347 1.33 -24.87 -7.30
C LEU A 347 1.48 -24.97 -8.82
N ASN A 348 0.85 -25.97 -9.42
CA ASN A 348 0.73 -26.05 -10.87
C ASN A 348 -0.19 -24.90 -11.36
N PRO A 349 0.29 -23.98 -12.23
CA PRO A 349 -0.52 -22.86 -12.69
C PRO A 349 -1.87 -23.26 -13.32
N LYS A 350 -1.94 -24.47 -13.89
CA LYS A 350 -3.17 -25.02 -14.46
C LYS A 350 -4.30 -25.18 -13.45
N VAL A 351 -4.00 -25.29 -12.15
CA VAL A 351 -5.02 -25.37 -11.09
C VAL A 351 -5.84 -24.08 -11.05
N ILE A 352 -5.18 -22.91 -11.08
CA ILE A 352 -5.87 -21.61 -11.10
C ILE A 352 -6.58 -21.40 -12.44
N GLU A 353 -5.94 -21.75 -13.56
CA GLU A 353 -6.54 -21.63 -14.90
C GLU A 353 -7.83 -22.47 -15.04
N ALA A 354 -7.83 -23.71 -14.55
CA ALA A 354 -8.99 -24.59 -14.60
C ALA A 354 -10.20 -24.04 -13.82
N ILE A 355 -9.94 -23.34 -12.71
CA ILE A 355 -10.99 -22.77 -11.86
C ILE A 355 -11.51 -21.44 -12.43
N THR A 356 -10.63 -20.63 -13.01
CA THR A 356 -10.99 -19.33 -13.59
C THR A 356 -11.80 -19.46 -14.90
N LEU A 357 -11.61 -20.52 -15.67
CA LEU A 357 -12.39 -20.81 -16.88
C LEU A 357 -13.89 -21.05 -16.61
N ILE A 358 -14.28 -21.35 -15.38
CA ILE A 358 -15.68 -21.56 -14.97
C ILE A 358 -16.44 -20.21 -14.81
N LYS A 359 -15.71 -19.07 -14.78
CA LYS A 359 -16.28 -17.72 -14.61
C LYS A 359 -16.65 -17.02 -15.93
N LYS A 360 -16.33 -17.61 -17.09
CA LYS A 360 -16.78 -17.16 -18.42
C LYS A 360 -17.88 -18.06 -18.93
#